data_AF-A0A2H1KR33-F1
#
_entry.id   AF-A0A2H1KR33-F1
#
_cell.length_a   1.000
_cell.length_b   1.000
_cell.length_c   1.000
_cell.angle_alpha   90.00
_cell.angle_beta   90.00
_cell.angle_gamma   90.00
#
_symmetry.space_group_name_H-M   'P 1'
#
loop_
_entity.id
_entity.type
_entity.pdbx_description
1 polymer ?
#
loop_
_entity_poly.entity_id
_entity_poly.type
_entity_poly.pdbx_seq_one_letter_code
_entity_poly.pdbx_strand_id
1 'polypeptide(L)'
;RREEYIRDLIDEITAEAAEADADDEQLNIDDDDDQAARTALIAGKGARSRSGKADRLDRARECADSIDQAPPSNTDREIEKSEGVLAKKEAVYQAAYDERLARYHAWRAAPVHSRGQRPVMHPEEYPRLRAKKDVIERSRDAIAAKKAKLAAAEVAQSKTRNLTDPDSRLMKNRFGFVQGYNLQLSVSDDHVILAAETFADAVDVGLFEPMLKATAREYEAACGVEPEIGLALADAGYHSTQNLECPGPDRLLPDRQSRKLSKVDAVAEVSKSAPIQAMRERMAVPANLELYKRRGALVEPANGWVKERRGLRRFSMRGLKKVAGEAKLMAAVVNIGRLNAVRGFAATV
;
A
#
# COMPACT_ATOMS: atom_id res chain seq x y z
N ARG A 1 1.58 16.45 12.16
CA ARG A 1 2.66 17.14 12.90
C ARG A 1 3.70 16.09 13.29
N ARG A 2 4.92 16.44 13.73
CA ARG A 2 6.04 15.50 14.01
C ARG A 2 5.64 14.33 14.94
N GLU A 3 6.30 13.18 14.84
CA GLU A 3 6.08 12.02 15.73
C GLU A 3 6.42 12.34 17.19
N GLU A 4 7.51 13.09 17.43
CA GLU A 4 7.82 13.67 18.75
C GLU A 4 6.66 14.49 19.27
N TYR A 5 6.04 15.33 18.43
CA TYR A 5 4.88 16.12 18.84
C TYR A 5 3.66 15.25 19.21
N ILE A 6 3.52 14.03 18.67
CA ILE A 6 2.44 13.12 19.08
C ILE A 6 2.76 12.50 20.44
N ARG A 7 4.02 12.13 20.70
CA ARG A 7 4.47 11.65 22.02
C ARG A 7 4.38 12.75 23.07
N ASP A 8 4.86 13.96 22.74
CA ASP A 8 4.75 15.14 23.60
C ASP A 8 3.28 15.49 23.87
N LEU A 9 2.39 15.37 22.87
CA LEU A 9 0.96 15.59 23.05
C LEU A 9 0.32 14.49 23.92
N ILE A 10 0.77 13.24 23.82
CA ILE A 10 0.35 12.17 24.74
C ILE A 10 0.78 12.55 26.15
N ASP A 11 2.05 12.90 26.37
CA ASP A 11 2.57 13.26 27.69
C ASP A 11 1.88 14.52 28.25
N GLU A 12 1.64 15.53 27.42
CA GLU A 12 0.90 16.76 27.75
C GLU A 12 -0.55 16.45 28.14
N ILE A 13 -1.28 15.65 27.34
CA ILE A 13 -2.67 15.26 27.67
C ILE A 13 -2.70 14.42 28.95
N THR A 14 -1.69 13.57 29.18
CA THR A 14 -1.60 12.73 30.38
C THR A 14 -1.33 13.58 31.62
N ALA A 15 -0.45 14.58 31.52
CA ALA A 15 -0.15 15.53 32.59
C ALA A 15 -1.34 16.45 32.88
N GLU A 16 -1.99 16.99 31.84
CA GLU A 16 -3.17 17.85 31.97
C GLU A 16 -4.42 17.09 32.47
N ALA A 17 -4.44 15.76 32.35
CA ALA A 17 -5.45 14.92 32.98
C ALA A 17 -5.17 14.73 34.47
N ALA A 18 -3.89 14.53 34.85
CA ALA A 18 -3.48 14.40 36.24
C ALA A 18 -3.64 15.71 37.05
N GLU A 19 -3.38 16.86 36.43
CA GLU A 19 -3.54 18.19 37.06
C GLU A 19 -5.02 18.53 37.26
N ALA A 20 -5.89 18.20 36.28
CA ALA A 20 -7.32 18.39 36.41
C ALA A 20 -7.96 17.52 37.51
N ASP A 21 -7.45 16.31 37.74
CA ASP A 21 -7.89 15.46 38.87
C ASP A 21 -7.42 16.04 40.22
N ALA A 22 -6.31 16.79 40.27
CA ALA A 22 -5.83 17.48 41.48
C ALA A 22 -6.59 18.79 41.78
N ASP A 23 -7.01 19.53 40.76
CA ASP A 23 -7.81 20.76 40.92
C ASP A 23 -9.26 20.44 41.37
N ASP A 24 -9.84 19.33 40.91
CA ASP A 24 -11.15 18.85 41.36
C ASP A 24 -11.14 18.48 42.87
N GLU A 25 -9.99 18.08 43.44
CA GLU A 25 -9.83 17.85 44.89
C GLU A 25 -9.74 19.16 45.70
N GLN A 26 -9.28 20.27 45.10
CA GLN A 26 -9.10 21.57 45.79
C GLN A 26 -10.35 22.46 45.80
N LEU A 27 -11.31 22.24 44.91
CA LEU A 27 -12.55 23.04 44.81
C LEU A 27 -13.64 22.66 45.84
N ASN A 28 -13.33 21.76 46.77
CA ASN A 28 -14.23 21.32 47.83
C ASN A 28 -14.26 22.33 49.01
N ILE A 29 -14.71 23.57 48.74
CA ILE A 29 -14.94 24.60 49.76
C ILE A 29 -16.42 24.60 50.16
N ASP A 30 -16.66 24.45 51.46
CA ASP A 30 -17.96 24.35 52.12
C ASP A 30 -18.78 25.65 51.96
N ASP A 31 -19.87 25.59 51.19
CA ASP A 31 -21.00 26.54 51.29
C ASP A 31 -22.30 25.83 50.84
N ASP A 32 -23.32 25.87 51.71
CA ASP A 32 -24.28 24.79 51.95
C ASP A 32 -25.58 24.79 51.09
N ASP A 33 -25.80 25.75 50.19
CA ASP A 33 -27.17 25.99 49.66
C ASP A 33 -27.44 25.61 48.19
N ASP A 34 -26.49 25.06 47.43
CA ASP A 34 -26.79 24.40 46.14
C ASP A 34 -25.72 23.36 45.73
N GLN A 35 -25.19 22.67 46.73
CA GLN A 35 -24.01 21.81 46.59
C GLN A 35 -24.29 20.60 45.69
N ALA A 36 -25.44 19.95 45.83
CA ALA A 36 -25.77 18.75 45.05
C ALA A 36 -25.90 19.02 43.53
N ALA A 37 -26.52 20.13 43.12
CA ALA A 37 -26.70 20.46 41.71
C ALA A 37 -25.39 20.95 41.07
N ARG A 38 -24.59 21.74 41.79
CA ARG A 38 -23.25 22.16 41.35
C ARG A 38 -22.28 20.98 41.27
N THR A 39 -22.23 20.12 42.27
CA THR A 39 -21.37 18.92 42.27
C THR A 39 -21.78 17.96 41.15
N ALA A 40 -23.08 17.79 40.86
CA ALA A 40 -23.53 17.00 39.72
C ALA A 40 -23.17 17.62 38.37
N LEU A 41 -23.22 18.95 38.23
CA LEU A 41 -22.85 19.66 37.00
C LEU A 41 -21.33 19.68 36.78
N ILE A 42 -20.55 19.87 37.84
CA ILE A 42 -19.07 19.82 37.83
C ILE A 42 -18.62 18.38 37.56
N ALA A 43 -19.16 17.38 38.28
CA ALA A 43 -18.90 15.98 38.01
C ALA A 43 -19.30 15.57 36.58
N GLY A 44 -20.43 16.08 36.07
CA GLY A 44 -20.89 15.84 34.70
C GLY A 44 -20.08 16.55 33.60
N LYS A 45 -19.46 17.70 33.91
CA LYS A 45 -18.50 18.41 33.03
C LYS A 45 -17.12 17.77 33.10
N GLY A 46 -16.63 17.45 34.29
CA GLY A 46 -15.37 16.74 34.54
C GLY A 46 -15.39 15.35 33.94
N ALA A 47 -16.49 14.60 34.05
CA ALA A 47 -16.66 13.31 33.39
C ALA A 47 -16.66 13.42 31.85
N ARG A 48 -17.31 14.44 31.27
CA ARG A 48 -17.27 14.70 29.81
C ARG A 48 -15.91 15.17 29.30
N SER A 49 -15.21 15.97 30.10
CA SER A 49 -13.84 16.43 29.81
C SER A 49 -12.86 15.26 29.87
N ARG A 50 -12.95 14.43 30.93
CA ARG A 50 -12.15 13.20 31.10
C ARG A 50 -12.44 12.17 30.02
N SER A 51 -13.70 11.94 29.66
CA SER A 51 -14.05 11.05 28.56
C SER A 51 -13.52 11.58 27.22
N GLY A 52 -13.61 12.90 26.98
CA GLY A 52 -13.08 13.53 25.77
C GLY A 52 -11.55 13.53 25.68
N LYS A 53 -10.84 13.60 26.82
CA LYS A 53 -9.37 13.47 26.92
C LYS A 53 -8.93 12.01 26.77
N ALA A 54 -9.60 11.07 27.44
CA ALA A 54 -9.39 9.62 27.30
C ALA A 54 -9.60 9.16 25.86
N ASP A 55 -10.71 9.54 25.21
CA ASP A 55 -10.97 9.26 23.80
C ASP A 55 -9.89 9.84 22.86
N ARG A 56 -9.26 10.96 23.25
CA ARG A 56 -8.18 11.58 22.45
C ARG A 56 -6.88 10.81 22.62
N LEU A 57 -6.60 10.33 23.83
CA LEU A 57 -5.42 9.56 24.19
C LEU A 57 -5.49 8.14 23.62
N ASP A 58 -6.67 7.50 23.67
CA ASP A 58 -6.94 6.22 23.01
C ASP A 58 -6.79 6.33 21.49
N ARG A 59 -7.27 7.41 20.87
CA ARG A 59 -7.03 7.67 19.44
C ARG A 59 -5.56 7.90 19.10
N ALA A 60 -4.80 8.55 19.99
CA ALA A 60 -3.36 8.74 19.80
C ALA A 60 -2.61 7.40 19.90
N ARG A 61 -3.03 6.52 20.81
CA ARG A 61 -2.52 5.14 20.93
C ARG A 61 -2.89 4.28 19.72
N GLU A 62 -4.15 4.28 19.31
CA GLU A 62 -4.59 3.59 18.07
C GLU A 62 -3.83 4.10 16.83
N CYS A 63 -3.51 5.39 16.77
CA CYS A 63 -2.68 5.96 15.71
C CYS A 63 -1.25 5.39 15.73
N ALA A 64 -0.66 5.19 16.91
CA ALA A 64 0.67 4.60 17.06
C ALA A 64 0.64 3.11 16.70
N ASP A 65 -0.33 2.35 17.21
CA ASP A 65 -0.46 0.91 16.93
C ASP A 65 -0.72 0.62 15.44
N SER A 66 -1.51 1.46 14.76
CA SER A 66 -1.75 1.39 13.31
C SER A 66 -0.48 1.66 12.49
N ILE A 67 0.47 2.46 13.01
CA ILE A 67 1.77 2.65 12.37
C ILE A 67 2.56 1.36 12.41
N ASP A 68 2.61 0.74 13.58
CA ASP A 68 3.45 -0.43 13.81
C ASP A 68 2.90 -1.69 13.11
N GLN A 69 1.59 -1.76 12.88
CA GLN A 69 0.91 -2.91 12.24
C GLN A 69 0.64 -2.74 10.74
N ALA A 70 1.08 -1.65 10.11
CA ALA A 70 0.84 -1.43 8.69
C ALA A 70 1.52 -2.54 7.83
N PRO A 71 0.80 -3.14 6.86
CA PRO A 71 1.41 -4.12 5.97
C PRO A 71 2.55 -3.49 5.16
N PRO A 72 3.59 -4.26 4.80
CA PRO A 72 4.75 -3.73 4.10
C PRO A 72 4.34 -3.09 2.77
N SER A 73 4.82 -1.87 2.56
CA SER A 73 4.57 -1.08 1.35
C SER A 73 5.18 -1.76 0.12
N ASN A 74 4.81 -1.35 -1.09
CA ASN A 74 5.48 -1.87 -2.29
C ASN A 74 6.97 -1.55 -2.31
N THR A 75 7.36 -0.41 -1.72
CA THR A 75 8.77 -0.05 -1.56
C THR A 75 9.48 -1.07 -0.68
N ASP A 76 8.85 -1.52 0.42
CA ASP A 76 9.39 -2.57 1.30
C ASP A 76 9.58 -3.89 0.55
N ARG A 77 8.57 -4.31 -0.22
CA ARG A 77 8.64 -5.53 -1.02
C ARG A 77 9.69 -5.45 -2.12
N GLU A 78 9.85 -4.28 -2.75
CA GLU A 78 10.92 -4.05 -3.73
C GLU A 78 12.31 -4.09 -3.09
N ILE A 79 12.46 -3.55 -1.88
CA ILE A 79 13.70 -3.62 -1.10
C ILE A 79 14.01 -5.08 -0.79
N GLU A 80 13.05 -5.84 -0.26
CA GLU A 80 13.20 -7.26 0.06
C GLU A 80 13.59 -8.09 -1.19
N LYS A 81 12.93 -7.88 -2.33
CA LYS A 81 13.30 -8.52 -3.59
C LYS A 81 14.73 -8.15 -4.03
N SER A 82 15.11 -6.88 -3.87
CA SER A 82 16.45 -6.39 -4.20
C SER A 82 17.52 -7.01 -3.29
N GLU A 83 17.21 -7.17 -2.00
CA GLU A 83 18.05 -7.86 -1.01
C GLU A 83 18.20 -9.35 -1.34
N GLY A 84 17.13 -10.02 -1.74
CA GLY A 84 17.20 -11.40 -2.21
C GLY A 84 18.09 -11.58 -3.44
N VAL A 85 18.06 -10.62 -4.38
CA VAL A 85 18.96 -10.61 -5.54
C VAL A 85 20.40 -10.32 -5.12
N LEU A 86 20.62 -9.39 -4.18
CA LEU A 86 21.94 -9.08 -3.63
C LEU A 86 22.54 -10.31 -2.93
N ALA A 87 21.78 -10.99 -2.08
CA ALA A 87 22.20 -12.21 -1.38
C ALA A 87 22.66 -13.31 -2.36
N LYS A 88 21.94 -13.50 -3.47
CA LYS A 88 22.36 -14.43 -4.54
C LYS A 88 23.68 -14.03 -5.18
N LYS A 89 23.87 -12.73 -5.48
CA LYS A 89 25.15 -12.22 -6.04
C LYS A 89 26.30 -12.40 -5.06
N GLU A 90 26.07 -12.14 -3.78
CA GLU A 90 27.06 -12.30 -2.72
C GLU A 90 27.45 -13.77 -2.54
N ALA A 91 26.49 -14.70 -2.52
CA ALA A 91 26.77 -16.13 -2.45
C ALA A 91 27.64 -16.61 -3.63
N VAL A 92 27.31 -16.18 -4.85
CA VAL A 92 28.11 -16.50 -6.05
C VAL A 92 29.52 -15.88 -5.98
N TYR A 93 29.64 -14.66 -5.45
CA TYR A 93 30.95 -14.02 -5.26
C TYR A 93 31.78 -14.76 -4.20
N GLN A 94 31.20 -15.10 -3.05
CA GLN A 94 31.90 -15.77 -1.96
C GLN A 94 32.38 -17.15 -2.37
N ALA A 95 31.52 -17.97 -2.99
CA ALA A 95 31.94 -19.28 -3.51
C ALA A 95 33.11 -19.16 -4.49
N ALA A 96 33.08 -18.16 -5.39
CA ALA A 96 34.16 -17.90 -6.34
C ALA A 96 35.44 -17.36 -5.67
N TYR A 97 35.31 -16.62 -4.57
CA TYR A 97 36.41 -16.08 -3.77
C TYR A 97 37.09 -17.21 -2.99
N ASP A 98 36.33 -18.01 -2.26
CA ASP A 98 36.81 -19.11 -1.43
C ASP A 98 37.52 -20.18 -2.25
N GLU A 99 36.95 -20.57 -3.41
CA GLU A 99 37.58 -21.52 -4.33
C GLU A 99 38.95 -21.01 -4.82
N ARG A 100 39.07 -19.70 -5.10
CA ARG A 100 40.33 -19.08 -5.53
C ARG A 100 41.31 -18.92 -4.36
N LEU A 101 40.82 -18.60 -3.18
CA LEU A 101 41.62 -18.46 -1.98
C LEU A 101 42.23 -19.81 -1.56
N ALA A 102 41.43 -20.88 -1.62
CA ALA A 102 41.90 -22.24 -1.40
C ALA A 102 42.99 -22.64 -2.40
N ARG A 103 42.82 -22.33 -3.69
CA ARG A 103 43.85 -22.54 -4.71
C ARG A 103 45.12 -21.74 -4.45
N TYR A 104 45.00 -20.49 -4.03
CA TYR A 104 46.12 -19.63 -3.67
C TYR A 104 46.89 -20.18 -2.46
N HIS A 105 46.18 -20.57 -1.40
CA HIS A 105 46.80 -21.17 -0.21
C HIS A 105 47.46 -22.51 -0.52
N ALA A 106 46.82 -23.38 -1.29
CA ALA A 106 47.39 -24.66 -1.71
C ALA A 106 48.66 -24.45 -2.56
N TRP A 107 48.66 -23.47 -3.46
CA TRP A 107 49.85 -23.09 -4.24
C TRP A 107 50.97 -22.54 -3.35
N ARG A 108 50.64 -21.70 -2.36
CA ARG A 108 51.63 -21.10 -1.44
C ARG A 108 52.23 -22.13 -0.47
N ALA A 109 51.46 -23.15 -0.10
CA ALA A 109 51.89 -24.23 0.79
C ALA A 109 52.71 -25.34 0.08
N ALA A 110 52.72 -25.37 -1.26
CA ALA A 110 53.46 -26.38 -2.01
C ALA A 110 54.99 -26.15 -1.90
N PRO A 111 55.77 -27.18 -1.52
CA PRO A 111 57.22 -27.04 -1.30
C PRO A 111 58.03 -26.90 -2.59
N VAL A 112 57.50 -27.36 -3.73
CA VAL A 112 58.14 -27.27 -5.04
C VAL A 112 57.08 -26.97 -6.10
N HIS A 113 57.32 -25.96 -6.93
CA HIS A 113 56.48 -25.62 -8.07
C HIS A 113 57.07 -26.17 -9.37
N SER A 114 56.22 -26.66 -10.28
CA SER A 114 56.70 -27.22 -11.55
C SER A 114 57.31 -26.12 -12.44
N ARG A 115 58.40 -26.42 -13.16
CA ARG A 115 59.01 -25.48 -14.12
C ARG A 115 57.98 -25.06 -15.18
N GLY A 116 57.74 -23.76 -15.30
CA GLY A 116 56.76 -23.18 -16.23
C GLY A 116 55.36 -22.95 -15.64
N GLN A 117 55.10 -23.37 -14.39
CA GLN A 117 53.83 -23.13 -13.73
C GLN A 117 53.71 -21.65 -13.34
N ARG A 118 52.66 -20.98 -13.82
CA ARG A 118 52.40 -19.58 -13.47
C ARG A 118 51.93 -19.47 -12.00
N PRO A 119 52.36 -18.43 -11.27
CA PRO A 119 51.86 -18.17 -9.92
C PRO A 119 50.34 -18.04 -9.89
N VAL A 120 49.70 -18.69 -8.92
CA VAL A 120 48.29 -18.45 -8.64
C VAL A 120 48.18 -17.10 -7.95
N MET A 121 47.41 -16.18 -8.52
CA MET A 121 47.20 -14.85 -7.96
C MET A 121 46.27 -14.91 -6.75
N HIS A 122 46.34 -13.89 -5.88
CA HIS A 122 45.38 -13.73 -4.78
C HIS A 122 43.98 -13.40 -5.35
N PRO A 123 42.86 -13.87 -4.75
CA PRO A 123 41.50 -13.57 -5.22
C PRO A 123 41.23 -12.08 -5.49
N GLU A 124 41.77 -11.18 -4.68
CA GLU A 124 41.59 -9.72 -4.82
C GLU A 124 42.30 -9.14 -6.06
N GLU A 125 43.31 -9.82 -6.61
CA GLU A 125 44.06 -9.33 -7.77
C GLU A 125 43.36 -9.67 -9.09
N TYR A 126 42.36 -10.56 -9.08
CA TYR A 126 41.62 -10.93 -10.30
C TYR A 126 40.69 -9.79 -10.75
N PRO A 127 40.88 -9.21 -11.96
CA PRO A 127 40.05 -8.09 -12.43
C PRO A 127 38.55 -8.43 -12.49
N ARG A 128 38.22 -9.66 -12.87
CA ARG A 128 36.83 -10.15 -12.92
C ARG A 128 36.18 -10.26 -11.54
N LEU A 129 36.95 -10.57 -10.50
CA LEU A 129 36.43 -10.71 -9.14
C LEU A 129 36.25 -9.34 -8.49
N ARG A 130 37.20 -8.42 -8.72
CA ARG A 130 37.06 -6.99 -8.36
C ARG A 130 35.82 -6.37 -8.99
N ALA A 131 35.63 -6.53 -10.30
CA ALA A 131 34.43 -6.02 -10.97
C ALA A 131 33.12 -6.58 -10.39
N LYS A 132 33.10 -7.84 -9.95
CA LYS A 132 31.95 -8.43 -9.25
C LYS A 132 31.74 -7.80 -7.86
N LYS A 133 32.82 -7.56 -7.11
CA LYS A 133 32.78 -6.87 -5.81
C LYS A 133 32.20 -5.47 -5.95
N ASP A 134 32.67 -4.69 -6.93
CA ASP A 134 32.17 -3.34 -7.21
C ASP A 134 30.66 -3.33 -7.52
N VAL A 135 30.18 -4.34 -8.26
CA VAL A 135 28.74 -4.47 -8.56
C VAL A 135 27.91 -4.79 -7.30
N ILE A 136 28.46 -5.59 -6.38
CA ILE A 136 27.83 -5.90 -5.09
C ILE A 136 27.79 -4.64 -4.23
N GLU A 137 28.89 -3.89 -4.12
CA GLU A 137 28.95 -2.64 -3.36
C GLU A 137 27.95 -1.60 -3.90
N ARG A 138 27.92 -1.37 -5.22
CA ARG A 138 26.89 -0.49 -5.83
C ARG A 138 25.47 -0.96 -5.55
N SER A 139 25.24 -2.28 -5.53
CA SER A 139 23.92 -2.83 -5.22
C SER A 139 23.54 -2.61 -3.75
N ARG A 140 24.50 -2.75 -2.81
CA ARG A 140 24.33 -2.42 -1.39
C ARG A 140 24.02 -0.96 -1.19
N ASP A 141 24.79 -0.07 -1.81
CA ASP A 141 24.59 1.38 -1.70
C ASP A 141 23.23 1.80 -2.25
N ALA A 142 22.80 1.21 -3.38
CA ALA A 142 21.48 1.47 -3.95
C ALA A 142 20.34 1.02 -3.03
N ILE A 143 20.46 -0.16 -2.39
CA ILE A 143 19.47 -0.65 -1.42
C ILE A 143 19.47 0.22 -0.17
N ALA A 144 20.64 0.59 0.36
CA ALA A 144 20.78 1.47 1.51
C ALA A 144 20.17 2.85 1.24
N ALA A 145 20.39 3.43 0.05
CA ALA A 145 19.78 4.68 -0.37
C ALA A 145 18.25 4.57 -0.48
N LYS A 146 17.72 3.45 -1.00
CA LYS A 146 16.28 3.19 -1.03
C LYS A 146 15.69 3.10 0.38
N LYS A 147 16.33 2.36 1.30
CA LYS A 147 15.92 2.27 2.71
C LYS A 147 15.94 3.63 3.40
N ALA A 148 17.01 4.40 3.21
CA ALA A 148 17.12 5.74 3.78
C ALA A 148 16.02 6.68 3.26
N LYS A 149 15.68 6.59 1.96
CA LYS A 149 14.59 7.36 1.36
C LYS A 149 13.22 6.94 1.91
N LEU A 150 13.01 5.64 2.13
CA LEU A 150 11.78 5.14 2.73
C LEU A 150 11.63 5.62 4.17
N ALA A 151 12.66 5.46 5.01
CA ALA A 151 12.66 5.95 6.38
C ALA A 151 12.43 7.47 6.45
N ALA A 152 13.07 8.24 5.56
CA ALA A 152 12.84 9.68 5.46
C ALA A 152 11.40 10.02 5.05
N ALA A 153 10.80 9.21 4.16
CA ALA A 153 9.41 9.38 3.73
C ALA A 153 8.42 9.01 4.85
N GLU A 154 8.69 7.97 5.65
CA GLU A 154 7.89 7.60 6.82
C GLU A 154 7.92 8.71 7.88
N VAL A 155 9.10 9.25 8.18
CA VAL A 155 9.26 10.40 9.08
C VAL A 155 8.58 11.67 8.52
N ALA A 156 8.57 11.86 7.20
CA ALA A 156 7.85 12.97 6.58
C ALA A 156 6.32 12.73 6.59
N GLN A 157 5.86 11.50 6.44
CA GLN A 157 4.45 11.13 6.45
C GLN A 157 3.86 11.20 7.86
N SER A 158 4.63 10.80 8.89
CA SER A 158 4.26 10.99 10.29
C SER A 158 4.03 12.48 10.60
N LYS A 159 4.80 13.38 9.97
CA LYS A 159 4.63 14.84 10.08
C LYS A 159 3.29 15.38 9.55
N THR A 160 2.45 14.62 8.85
CA THR A 160 1.14 15.07 8.33
C THR A 160 0.04 13.99 8.45
N ARG A 161 -0.20 13.48 9.66
CA ARG A 161 -1.39 12.67 9.96
C ARG A 161 -2.55 13.49 10.53
N ASN A 162 -3.78 13.04 10.26
CA ASN A 162 -5.00 13.59 10.84
C ASN A 162 -5.22 12.97 12.24
N LEU A 163 -5.33 13.82 13.27
CA LEU A 163 -5.55 13.39 14.65
C LEU A 163 -6.92 12.73 14.87
N THR A 164 -7.93 13.11 14.08
CA THR A 164 -9.29 12.57 14.23
C THR A 164 -9.48 11.24 13.50
N ASP A 165 -8.71 11.01 12.44
CA ASP A 165 -8.73 9.80 11.64
C ASP A 165 -7.31 9.41 11.19
N PRO A 166 -6.54 8.71 12.06
CA PRO A 166 -5.13 8.36 11.85
C PRO A 166 -4.81 7.58 10.58
N ASP A 167 -5.77 6.79 10.11
CA ASP A 167 -5.61 5.90 8.96
C ASP A 167 -5.85 6.63 7.63
N SER A 168 -6.53 7.78 7.66
CA SER A 168 -6.74 8.59 6.48
C SER A 168 -5.42 9.16 5.94
N ARG A 169 -5.33 9.36 4.63
CA ARG A 169 -4.17 9.97 3.97
C ARG A 169 -4.60 11.15 3.11
N LEU A 170 -3.67 12.08 2.91
CA LEU A 170 -3.87 13.21 2.02
C LEU A 170 -3.72 12.71 0.56
N MET A 171 -4.82 12.70 -0.18
CA MET A 171 -4.89 12.19 -1.55
C MET A 171 -5.10 13.33 -2.54
N LYS A 172 -4.37 13.30 -3.65
CA LYS A 172 -4.52 14.28 -4.72
C LYS A 172 -5.72 13.92 -5.59
N ASN A 173 -6.65 14.86 -5.73
CA ASN A 173 -7.76 14.79 -6.67
C ASN A 173 -7.62 15.89 -7.74
N ARG A 174 -8.49 15.90 -8.75
CA ARG A 174 -8.52 16.95 -9.79
C ARG A 174 -8.72 18.36 -9.23
N PHE A 175 -9.42 18.49 -8.10
CA PHE A 175 -9.79 19.77 -7.48
C PHE A 175 -8.89 20.18 -6.31
N GLY A 176 -7.77 19.49 -6.09
CA GLY A 176 -6.85 19.78 -4.97
C GLY A 176 -6.54 18.53 -4.17
N PHE A 177 -6.34 18.69 -2.86
CA PHE A 177 -6.05 17.58 -1.95
C PHE A 177 -7.25 17.30 -1.04
N VAL A 178 -7.54 16.02 -0.82
CA VAL A 178 -8.62 15.56 0.05
C VAL A 178 -8.03 14.56 1.03
N GLN A 179 -8.31 14.74 2.32
CA GLN A 179 -8.03 13.72 3.32
C GLN A 179 -9.05 12.59 3.17
N GLY A 180 -8.61 11.38 2.89
CA GLY A 180 -9.53 10.27 2.66
C GLY A 180 -8.84 8.93 2.45
N TYR A 181 -9.56 8.05 1.78
CA TYR A 181 -9.13 6.69 1.47
C TYR A 181 -9.34 6.39 -0.01
N ASN A 182 -8.55 5.45 -0.51
CA ASN A 182 -8.59 5.00 -1.88
C ASN A 182 -9.50 3.76 -1.97
N LEU A 183 -10.72 3.95 -2.44
CA LEU A 183 -11.69 2.88 -2.65
C LEU A 183 -11.49 2.27 -4.04
N GLN A 184 -11.26 0.96 -4.07
CA GLN A 184 -11.11 0.18 -5.29
C GLN A 184 -12.22 -0.85 -5.42
N LEU A 185 -12.74 -0.99 -6.64
CA LEU A 185 -13.82 -1.90 -6.98
C LEU A 185 -13.35 -2.91 -8.04
N SER A 186 -13.70 -4.17 -7.84
CA SER A 186 -13.59 -5.23 -8.85
C SER A 186 -15.00 -5.58 -9.31
N VAL A 187 -15.22 -5.58 -10.62
CA VAL A 187 -16.56 -5.70 -11.22
C VAL A 187 -16.53 -6.77 -12.30
N SER A 188 -17.48 -7.70 -12.27
CA SER A 188 -17.66 -8.72 -13.30
C SER A 188 -18.24 -8.14 -14.60
N ASP A 189 -18.24 -8.95 -15.65
CA ASP A 189 -18.84 -8.57 -16.94
C ASP A 189 -20.36 -8.32 -16.83
N ASP A 190 -21.03 -9.05 -15.93
CA ASP A 190 -22.44 -8.88 -15.58
C ASP A 190 -22.72 -7.69 -14.65
N HIS A 191 -21.72 -6.81 -14.48
CA HIS A 191 -21.82 -5.62 -13.65
C HIS A 191 -22.07 -5.91 -12.15
N VAL A 192 -21.68 -7.08 -11.66
CA VAL A 192 -21.70 -7.38 -10.22
C VAL A 192 -20.38 -6.93 -9.60
N ILE A 193 -20.45 -6.17 -8.51
CA ILE A 193 -19.25 -5.81 -7.74
C ILE A 193 -18.81 -7.05 -6.95
N LEU A 194 -17.69 -7.65 -7.34
CA LEU A 194 -17.15 -8.86 -6.71
C LEU A 194 -16.34 -8.53 -5.45
N ALA A 195 -15.60 -7.43 -5.47
CA ALA A 195 -14.85 -6.94 -4.32
C ALA A 195 -14.86 -5.42 -4.24
N ALA A 196 -14.93 -4.91 -3.02
CA ALA A 196 -14.77 -3.50 -2.70
C ALA A 196 -13.78 -3.40 -1.53
N GLU A 197 -12.60 -2.84 -1.79
CA GLU A 197 -11.55 -2.70 -0.78
C GLU A 197 -11.10 -1.25 -0.69
N THR A 198 -10.78 -0.86 0.54
CA THR A 198 -10.34 0.49 0.87
C THR A 198 -8.89 0.43 1.29
N PHE A 199 -8.07 1.33 0.73
CA PHE A 199 -6.64 1.44 1.01
C PHE A 199 -6.28 2.83 1.51
N ALA A 200 -5.24 2.91 2.35
CA ALA A 200 -4.63 4.18 2.73
C ALA A 200 -3.66 4.70 1.64
N ASP A 201 -3.22 3.85 0.72
CA ASP A 201 -2.29 4.23 -0.34
C ASP A 201 -2.91 5.21 -1.33
N ALA A 202 -2.23 6.34 -1.54
CA ALA A 202 -2.66 7.38 -2.48
C ALA A 202 -2.40 7.03 -3.96
N VAL A 203 -1.68 5.93 -4.24
CA VAL A 203 -1.24 5.54 -5.59
C VAL A 203 -1.70 4.12 -5.89
N ASP A 204 -2.28 3.92 -7.07
CA ASP A 204 -2.94 2.66 -7.44
C ASP A 204 -1.99 1.54 -7.85
N VAL A 205 -0.75 1.86 -8.25
CA VAL A 205 0.24 0.88 -8.74
C VAL A 205 0.38 -0.32 -7.80
N GLY A 206 0.30 -0.09 -6.50
CA GLY A 206 0.41 -1.14 -5.49
C GLY A 206 -0.79 -2.05 -5.29
N LEU A 207 -1.95 -1.67 -5.84
CA LEU A 207 -3.24 -2.18 -5.40
C LEU A 207 -3.81 -3.26 -6.33
N PHE A 208 -3.17 -3.54 -7.48
CA PHE A 208 -3.65 -4.52 -8.45
C PHE A 208 -3.71 -5.94 -7.89
N GLU A 209 -2.57 -6.46 -7.41
CA GLU A 209 -2.49 -7.80 -6.84
C GLU A 209 -3.36 -7.95 -5.58
N PRO A 210 -3.37 -6.99 -4.62
CA PRO A 210 -4.33 -7.01 -3.51
C PRO A 210 -5.79 -7.12 -3.96
N MET A 211 -6.19 -6.38 -5.00
CA MET A 211 -7.56 -6.44 -5.52
C MET A 211 -7.90 -7.77 -6.19
N LEU A 212 -6.95 -8.39 -6.90
CA LEU A 212 -7.15 -9.74 -7.44
C LEU A 212 -7.36 -10.76 -6.33
N LYS A 213 -6.52 -10.73 -5.28
CA LYS A 213 -6.66 -11.61 -4.12
C LYS A 213 -7.97 -11.38 -3.37
N ALA A 214 -8.37 -10.12 -3.20
CA ALA A 214 -9.65 -9.79 -2.60
C ALA A 214 -10.81 -10.33 -3.44
N THR A 215 -10.76 -10.16 -4.77
CA THR A 215 -11.78 -10.72 -5.69
C THR A 215 -11.87 -12.23 -5.56
N ALA A 216 -10.74 -12.94 -5.56
CA ALA A 216 -10.69 -14.39 -5.38
C ALA A 216 -11.31 -14.82 -4.06
N ARG A 217 -10.89 -14.19 -2.95
CA ARG A 217 -11.38 -14.46 -1.60
C ARG A 217 -12.88 -14.26 -1.46
N GLU A 218 -13.40 -13.11 -1.92
CA GLU A 218 -14.83 -12.78 -1.78
C GLU A 218 -15.69 -13.68 -2.67
N TYR A 219 -15.21 -14.04 -3.86
CA TYR A 219 -15.90 -15.00 -4.73
C TYR A 219 -15.94 -16.40 -4.12
N GLU A 220 -14.81 -16.90 -3.62
CA GLU A 220 -14.74 -18.21 -2.95
C GLU A 220 -15.63 -18.24 -1.71
N ALA A 221 -15.63 -17.17 -0.90
CA ALA A 221 -16.50 -17.06 0.26
C ALA A 221 -18.01 -17.09 -0.10
N ALA A 222 -18.39 -16.54 -1.26
CA ALA A 222 -19.78 -16.50 -1.71
C ALA A 222 -20.22 -17.79 -2.44
N CYS A 223 -19.35 -18.40 -3.24
CA CYS A 223 -19.68 -19.50 -4.15
C CYS A 223 -19.13 -20.87 -3.70
N GLY A 224 -18.20 -20.90 -2.74
CA GLY A 224 -17.53 -22.11 -2.27
C GLY A 224 -16.51 -22.71 -3.24
N VAL A 225 -16.16 -21.98 -4.30
CA VAL A 225 -15.19 -22.39 -5.33
C VAL A 225 -14.32 -21.22 -5.75
N GLU A 226 -13.08 -21.49 -6.15
CA GLU A 226 -12.17 -20.47 -6.68
C GLU A 226 -12.71 -19.89 -8.01
N PRO A 227 -12.65 -18.57 -8.24
CA PRO A 227 -13.14 -18.01 -9.49
C PRO A 227 -12.22 -18.32 -10.67
N GLU A 228 -12.83 -18.71 -11.79
CA GLU A 228 -12.16 -18.75 -13.09
C GLU A 228 -12.19 -17.36 -13.74
N ILE A 229 -11.28 -16.48 -13.31
CA ILE A 229 -11.17 -15.13 -13.89
C ILE A 229 -10.44 -15.24 -15.25
N GLY A 230 -11.16 -15.07 -16.35
CA GLY A 230 -10.58 -15.12 -17.69
C GLY A 230 -9.60 -13.97 -17.98
N LEU A 231 -10.09 -12.72 -17.93
CA LEU A 231 -9.29 -11.53 -18.26
C LEU A 231 -9.56 -10.36 -17.30
N ALA A 232 -8.52 -9.89 -16.63
CA ALA A 232 -8.55 -8.71 -15.77
C ALA A 232 -8.23 -7.43 -16.57
N LEU A 233 -9.13 -6.45 -16.51
CA LEU A 233 -8.95 -5.14 -17.14
C LEU A 233 -8.74 -4.06 -16.08
N ALA A 234 -7.62 -3.34 -16.11
CA ALA A 234 -7.32 -2.31 -15.11
C ALA A 234 -6.80 -1.00 -15.73
N ASP A 235 -6.86 0.09 -14.96
CA ASP A 235 -6.36 1.40 -15.42
C ASP A 235 -4.85 1.41 -15.64
N ALA A 236 -4.37 2.33 -16.47
CA ALA A 236 -2.95 2.59 -16.63
C ALA A 236 -2.25 3.03 -15.32
N GLY A 237 -3.00 3.51 -14.31
CA GLY A 237 -2.51 3.75 -12.96
C GLY A 237 -1.96 2.49 -12.26
N TYR A 238 -2.36 1.29 -12.70
CA TYR A 238 -1.86 0.02 -12.19
C TYR A 238 -0.64 -0.53 -12.96
N HIS A 239 -0.15 0.19 -13.98
CA HIS A 239 0.92 -0.34 -14.81
C HIS A 239 2.28 -0.37 -14.08
N SER A 240 2.81 -1.57 -13.86
CA SER A 240 4.17 -1.81 -13.36
C SER A 240 4.66 -3.18 -13.79
N THR A 241 5.98 -3.35 -13.89
CA THR A 241 6.58 -4.67 -14.17
C THR A 241 6.09 -5.73 -13.16
N GLN A 242 5.96 -5.35 -11.89
CA GLN A 242 5.45 -6.25 -10.84
C GLN A 242 4.02 -6.73 -11.11
N ASN A 243 3.10 -5.84 -11.51
CA ASN A 243 1.72 -6.22 -11.78
C ASN A 243 1.55 -7.01 -13.09
N LEU A 244 2.44 -6.78 -14.05
CA LEU A 244 2.50 -7.58 -15.28
C LEU A 244 2.99 -9.01 -15.03
N GLU A 245 3.90 -9.18 -14.07
CA GLU A 245 4.51 -10.47 -13.73
C GLU A 245 3.82 -11.20 -12.57
N CYS A 246 2.93 -10.54 -11.81
CA CYS A 246 2.33 -11.18 -10.63
C CYS A 246 1.45 -12.38 -11.03
N PRO A 247 1.38 -13.43 -10.19
CA PRO A 247 0.56 -14.60 -10.49
C PRO A 247 -0.93 -14.24 -10.59
N GLY A 248 -1.71 -15.11 -11.22
CA GLY A 248 -3.17 -14.95 -11.36
C GLY A 248 -3.61 -14.78 -12.80
N PRO A 249 -4.83 -14.24 -13.02
CA PRO A 249 -5.49 -14.29 -14.30
C PRO A 249 -4.76 -13.51 -15.38
N ASP A 250 -5.14 -13.77 -16.62
CA ASP A 250 -4.66 -12.98 -17.73
C ASP A 250 -5.08 -11.50 -17.58
N ARG A 251 -4.32 -10.54 -18.12
CA ARG A 251 -4.56 -9.12 -17.86
C ARG A 251 -4.21 -8.18 -18.99
N LEU A 252 -4.93 -7.06 -19.06
CA LEU A 252 -4.59 -5.90 -19.89
C LEU A 252 -4.33 -4.68 -18.99
N LEU A 253 -3.05 -4.31 -18.89
CA LEU A 253 -2.55 -3.21 -18.08
C LEU A 253 -1.77 -2.24 -18.98
N PRO A 254 -2.42 -1.30 -19.68
CA PRO A 254 -1.74 -0.37 -20.57
C PRO A 254 -0.78 0.53 -19.82
N ASP A 255 0.38 0.85 -20.43
CA ASP A 255 1.22 1.92 -19.91
C ASP A 255 0.59 3.30 -20.21
N ARG A 256 1.04 4.35 -19.54
CA ARG A 256 0.47 5.71 -19.73
C ARG A 256 0.70 6.26 -21.15
N GLN A 257 1.67 5.70 -21.88
CA GLN A 257 2.02 6.08 -23.25
C GLN A 257 1.14 5.37 -24.29
N SER A 258 0.60 4.20 -23.98
CA SER A 258 -0.24 3.39 -24.86
C SER A 258 -1.61 3.99 -25.11
N ARG A 259 -2.08 4.89 -24.23
CA ARG A 259 -3.23 5.76 -24.50
C ARG A 259 -3.03 6.66 -25.73
N LYS A 260 -1.78 6.87 -26.17
CA LYS A 260 -1.43 7.62 -27.38
C LYS A 260 -1.17 6.71 -28.59
N LEU A 261 -1.24 5.38 -28.48
CA LEU A 261 -0.94 4.48 -29.61
C LEU A 261 -1.95 4.56 -30.77
N SER A 262 -3.10 5.23 -30.60
CA SER A 262 -3.98 5.58 -31.73
C SER A 262 -3.45 6.75 -32.58
N LYS A 263 -2.40 7.44 -32.11
CA LYS A 263 -1.73 8.57 -32.78
C LYS A 263 -0.28 8.63 -32.31
N VAL A 264 0.64 7.92 -32.98
CA VAL A 264 2.06 8.29 -33.17
C VAL A 264 2.80 7.13 -33.84
N ASP A 265 3.55 7.48 -34.88
CA ASP A 265 4.52 6.69 -35.62
C ASP A 265 5.48 5.88 -34.74
N ALA A 266 6.04 4.83 -35.34
CA ALA A 266 6.79 3.71 -34.76
C ALA A 266 8.11 4.02 -34.01
N VAL A 267 8.24 5.14 -33.30
CA VAL A 267 9.50 5.51 -32.61
C VAL A 267 9.22 6.14 -31.24
N ALA A 268 8.63 5.39 -30.32
CA ALA A 268 8.58 5.77 -28.90
C ALA A 268 9.56 4.89 -28.11
N GLU A 269 10.46 5.53 -27.36
CA GLU A 269 11.49 4.92 -26.50
C GLU A 269 11.04 3.57 -25.92
N VAL A 270 11.76 2.53 -26.33
CA VAL A 270 11.55 1.15 -25.88
C VAL A 270 11.84 1.13 -24.38
N SER A 271 10.79 0.99 -23.57
CA SER A 271 10.95 0.65 -22.17
C SER A 271 11.85 -0.60 -22.07
N LYS A 272 12.92 -0.54 -21.27
CA LYS A 272 13.96 -1.59 -21.23
C LYS A 272 13.49 -2.94 -20.66
N SER A 273 12.30 -3.03 -20.03
CA SER A 273 11.85 -4.29 -19.44
C SER A 273 11.00 -5.10 -20.42
N ALA A 274 11.37 -6.38 -20.60
CA ALA A 274 10.67 -7.32 -21.47
C ALA A 274 9.15 -7.41 -21.18
N PRO A 275 8.67 -7.40 -19.92
CA PRO A 275 7.23 -7.45 -19.63
C PRO A 275 6.46 -6.23 -20.17
N ILE A 276 7.06 -5.03 -20.11
CA ILE A 276 6.41 -3.82 -20.61
C ILE A 276 6.33 -3.86 -22.15
N GLN A 277 7.38 -4.33 -22.83
CA GLN A 277 7.37 -4.51 -24.28
C GLN A 277 6.30 -5.53 -24.70
N ALA A 278 6.25 -6.70 -24.05
CA ALA A 278 5.24 -7.71 -24.31
C ALA A 278 3.81 -7.17 -24.12
N MET A 279 3.56 -6.36 -23.08
CA MET A 279 2.26 -5.72 -22.88
C MET A 279 1.95 -4.68 -23.97
N ARG A 280 2.94 -3.90 -24.44
CA ARG A 280 2.75 -2.96 -25.55
C ARG A 280 2.39 -3.68 -26.85
N GLU A 281 3.11 -4.74 -27.19
CA GLU A 281 2.81 -5.56 -28.37
C GLU A 281 1.41 -6.17 -28.28
N ARG A 282 1.06 -6.68 -27.11
CA ARG A 282 -0.28 -7.21 -26.84
C ARG A 282 -1.37 -6.16 -26.99
N MET A 283 -1.15 -4.96 -26.48
CA MET A 283 -2.07 -3.83 -26.62
C MET A 283 -2.11 -3.26 -28.04
N ALA A 284 -1.13 -3.54 -28.90
CA ALA A 284 -1.17 -3.15 -30.31
C ALA A 284 -2.15 -3.99 -31.14
N VAL A 285 -2.55 -5.17 -30.65
CA VAL A 285 -3.55 -6.02 -31.29
C VAL A 285 -4.94 -5.38 -31.21
N PRO A 286 -5.63 -5.12 -32.35
CA PRO A 286 -6.93 -4.45 -32.36
C PRO A 286 -8.00 -5.12 -31.49
N ALA A 287 -8.04 -6.45 -31.45
CA ALA A 287 -8.99 -7.20 -30.62
C ALA A 287 -8.80 -6.91 -29.12
N ASN A 288 -7.55 -6.77 -28.65
CA ASN A 288 -7.25 -6.44 -27.25
C ASN A 288 -7.61 -4.98 -26.92
N LEU A 289 -7.46 -4.06 -27.87
CA LEU A 289 -7.92 -2.69 -27.71
C LEU A 289 -9.44 -2.62 -27.55
N GLU A 290 -10.19 -3.35 -28.37
CA GLU A 290 -11.65 -3.44 -28.24
C GLU A 290 -12.07 -4.07 -26.91
N LEU A 291 -11.43 -5.16 -26.49
CA LEU A 291 -11.66 -5.74 -25.15
C LEU A 291 -11.36 -4.73 -24.04
N TYR A 292 -10.26 -4.01 -24.14
CA TYR A 292 -9.88 -3.01 -23.14
C TYR A 292 -10.89 -1.85 -23.03
N LYS A 293 -11.54 -1.45 -24.14
CA LYS A 293 -12.60 -0.41 -24.10
C LYS A 293 -13.75 -0.81 -23.18
N ARG A 294 -14.06 -2.11 -23.05
CA ARG A 294 -15.11 -2.61 -22.16
C ARG A 294 -14.89 -2.21 -20.71
N ARG A 295 -13.63 -2.05 -20.26
CA ARG A 295 -13.28 -1.63 -18.89
C ARG A 295 -14.06 -0.39 -18.45
N GLY A 296 -14.12 0.63 -19.30
CA GLY A 296 -14.84 1.87 -19.00
C GLY A 296 -16.34 1.62 -18.81
N ALA A 297 -16.94 0.81 -19.68
CA ALA A 297 -18.34 0.43 -19.59
C ALA A 297 -18.64 -0.43 -18.35
N LEU A 298 -17.67 -1.19 -17.83
CA LEU A 298 -17.86 -2.04 -16.65
C LEU A 298 -17.77 -1.25 -15.33
N VAL A 299 -16.61 -0.62 -15.08
CA VAL A 299 -16.30 -0.06 -13.75
C VAL A 299 -16.90 1.33 -13.54
N GLU A 300 -17.01 2.16 -14.59
CA GLU A 300 -17.51 3.54 -14.44
C GLU A 300 -18.98 3.58 -14.03
N PRO A 301 -19.87 2.72 -14.56
CA PRO A 301 -21.23 2.63 -14.03
C PRO A 301 -21.25 2.21 -12.57
N ALA A 302 -20.45 1.21 -12.16
CA ALA A 302 -20.39 0.81 -10.75
C ALA A 302 -19.96 2.00 -9.85
N ASN A 303 -18.92 2.72 -10.25
CA ASN A 303 -18.47 3.96 -9.59
C ASN A 303 -19.57 5.02 -9.54
N GLY A 304 -20.29 5.24 -10.64
CA GLY A 304 -21.39 6.20 -10.72
C GLY A 304 -22.57 5.81 -9.82
N TRP A 305 -22.89 4.52 -9.72
CA TRP A 305 -23.92 4.02 -8.81
C TRP A 305 -23.54 4.25 -7.35
N VAL A 306 -22.30 3.91 -6.97
CA VAL A 306 -21.77 4.12 -5.62
C VAL A 306 -21.78 5.62 -5.26
N LYS A 307 -21.24 6.47 -6.15
CA LYS A 307 -20.99 7.88 -5.86
C LYS A 307 -22.21 8.78 -6.05
N GLU A 308 -22.97 8.61 -7.13
CA GLU A 308 -24.09 9.51 -7.49
C GLU A 308 -25.44 8.98 -7.05
N ARG A 309 -25.74 7.69 -7.33
CA ARG A 309 -27.06 7.12 -7.01
C ARG A 309 -27.23 6.83 -5.53
N ARG A 310 -26.13 6.47 -4.87
CA ARG A 310 -26.14 6.09 -3.46
C ARG A 310 -25.44 7.10 -2.55
N GLY A 311 -24.79 8.10 -3.14
CA GLY A 311 -24.28 9.25 -2.41
C GLY A 311 -23.03 8.99 -1.57
N LEU A 312 -22.28 7.89 -1.80
CA LEU A 312 -21.04 7.62 -1.09
C LEU A 312 -19.91 8.54 -1.61
N ARG A 313 -19.99 9.82 -1.23
CA ARG A 313 -18.98 10.85 -1.51
C ARG A 313 -18.03 11.10 -0.34
N ARG A 314 -18.49 10.72 0.85
CA ARG A 314 -17.74 10.78 2.12
C ARG A 314 -18.07 9.52 2.89
N PHE A 315 -17.10 9.06 3.67
CA PHE A 315 -17.32 8.00 4.63
C PHE A 315 -17.86 8.60 5.94
N SER A 316 -18.77 7.87 6.56
CA SER A 316 -19.37 8.22 7.85
C SER A 316 -18.48 7.74 9.00
N MET A 317 -17.74 6.65 8.76
CA MET A 317 -16.83 6.04 9.72
C MET A 317 -15.41 6.59 9.62
N ARG A 318 -14.62 6.39 10.68
CA ARG A 318 -13.18 6.69 10.77
C ARG A 318 -12.41 5.40 11.06
N GLY A 319 -11.16 5.34 10.60
CA GLY A 319 -10.33 4.14 10.66
C GLY A 319 -10.56 3.19 9.48
N LEU A 320 -9.48 2.63 8.95
CA LEU A 320 -9.45 1.86 7.70
C LEU A 320 -10.46 0.70 7.73
N LYS A 321 -10.50 -0.04 8.84
CA LYS A 321 -11.38 -1.21 9.01
C LYS A 321 -12.87 -0.85 8.92
N LYS A 322 -13.29 0.23 9.60
CA LYS A 322 -14.70 0.65 9.61
C LYS A 322 -15.10 1.23 8.26
N VAL A 323 -14.21 2.00 7.64
CA VAL A 323 -14.40 2.54 6.28
C VAL A 323 -14.48 1.43 5.23
N ALA A 324 -13.64 0.38 5.34
CA ALA A 324 -13.74 -0.79 4.48
C ALA A 324 -15.09 -1.51 4.64
N GLY A 325 -15.61 -1.60 5.87
CA GLY A 325 -16.97 -2.11 6.12
C GLY A 325 -18.06 -1.29 5.44
N GLU A 326 -17.98 0.04 5.53
CA GLU A 326 -18.92 0.95 4.85
C GLU A 326 -18.87 0.79 3.32
N ALA A 327 -17.67 0.66 2.75
CA ALA A 327 -17.49 0.40 1.32
C ALA A 327 -18.10 -0.94 0.87
N LYS A 328 -17.89 -2.02 1.65
CA LYS A 328 -18.46 -3.35 1.34
C LYS A 328 -19.98 -3.36 1.46
N LEU A 329 -20.52 -2.71 2.48
CA LEU A 329 -21.97 -2.53 2.63
C LEU A 329 -22.54 -1.78 1.42
N MET A 330 -21.86 -0.73 0.97
CA MET A 330 -22.27 0.03 -0.20
C MET A 330 -22.25 -0.83 -1.48
N ALA A 331 -21.21 -1.63 -1.69
CA ALA A 331 -21.14 -2.57 -2.81
C ALA A 331 -22.30 -3.58 -2.79
N ALA A 332 -22.63 -4.14 -1.61
CA ALA A 332 -23.77 -5.03 -1.44
C ALA A 332 -25.11 -4.35 -1.81
N VAL A 333 -25.34 -3.12 -1.36
CA VAL A 333 -26.54 -2.34 -1.69
C VAL A 333 -26.66 -2.05 -3.19
N VAL A 334 -25.54 -1.80 -3.88
CA VAL A 334 -25.53 -1.64 -5.35
C VAL A 334 -25.86 -2.97 -6.03
N ASN A 335 -25.25 -4.06 -5.61
CA ASN A 335 -25.50 -5.40 -6.17
C ASN A 335 -26.97 -5.81 -5.99
N ILE A 336 -27.53 -5.68 -4.78
CA ILE A 336 -28.95 -5.97 -4.50
C ILE A 336 -29.87 -5.12 -5.37
N GLY A 337 -29.58 -3.81 -5.47
CA GLY A 337 -30.37 -2.91 -6.31
C GLY A 337 -30.38 -3.33 -7.79
N ARG A 338 -29.25 -3.81 -8.31
CA ARG A 338 -29.15 -4.33 -9.67
C ARG A 338 -29.90 -5.65 -9.85
N LEU A 339 -29.73 -6.59 -8.92
CA LEU A 339 -30.43 -7.87 -8.98
C LEU A 339 -31.96 -7.69 -8.95
N ASN A 340 -32.47 -6.75 -8.16
CA ASN A 340 -33.90 -6.43 -8.11
C ASN A 340 -34.41 -5.81 -9.42
N ALA A 341 -33.61 -4.95 -10.06
CA ALA A 341 -33.96 -4.38 -11.36
C ALA A 341 -33.96 -5.43 -12.49
N VAL A 342 -33.05 -6.41 -12.44
CA VAL A 342 -32.95 -7.50 -13.43
C VAL A 342 -34.08 -8.53 -13.27
N ARG A 343 -34.62 -8.72 -12.06
CA ARG A 343 -35.69 -9.70 -11.77
C ARG A 343 -37.12 -9.17 -11.96
N GLY A 344 -37.31 -7.95 -12.45
CA GLY A 344 -38.67 -7.40 -12.64
C GLY A 344 -39.42 -7.13 -11.34
N PHE A 345 -38.73 -6.89 -10.22
CA PHE A 345 -39.37 -6.24 -9.08
C PHE A 345 -39.49 -4.75 -9.42
N ALA A 346 -40.63 -4.39 -10.01
CA ALA A 346 -41.06 -3.00 -10.13
C ALA A 346 -41.24 -2.41 -8.74
N ALA A 347 -40.16 -1.88 -8.16
CA ALA A 347 -40.28 -0.87 -7.11
C ALA A 347 -40.60 0.45 -7.82
N THR A 348 -41.89 0.61 -8.15
CA THR A 348 -42.51 1.92 -8.39
C THR A 348 -42.32 2.79 -7.14
N VAL A 349 -41.84 4.01 -7.42
CA VAL A 349 -41.75 5.22 -6.57
C VAL A 349 -40.58 5.29 -5.59
#